data_AF-A0A8J8E9E7-F1
#
_entry.id   AF-A0A8J8E9E7-F1
#
_cell.length_a   1.000
_cell.length_b   1.000
_cell.length_c   1.000
_cell.angle_alpha   90.00
_cell.angle_beta   90.00
_cell.angle_gamma   90.00
#
_symmetry.space_group_name_H-M   'P 1'
#
loop_
_entity.id
_entity.type
_entity.pdbx_description
1 polymer ?
#
loop_
_entity_poly.entity_id
_entity_poly.type
_entity_poly.pdbx_seq_one_letter_code
_entity_poly.pdbx_strand_id
1 'polypeptide(L)'
;MIVRRALLLIALILVSMFLPFTSAQFGTISVTGSITVVKGDYSSGTLLLTNNAGVVYSVVSYQSFWVEDSNGNRVEGFNFTMFPRVFPNWGRGQNKTVKYNLTVSDDVLPGNYTLYLRFIATYSGDVYILKAKVPVEVLASPLTFTSAYSYVPGRGDVPYVFLGESVTVYSHVINIGHFNVTVNVFSALRSGDRDYSVVSKNVTISPGDTLIRLSLPVGWDYPEGNYTLIYRVSYGNQEYTYTKKLTVSLGVRLVGVSVEKESVLLNDTLKAYVTLISERKINATISCVAVVNGTKPFATKTKEVALSPGTSVVQLSLPTSEPGNVSAVIGLSVHGRSGGNDTVHYTVYAPPSIGSLSAKLLNSTLEVNALLLNPTPETVSGTLEYRVLANGTSLYSDVLDVTIPPGKKELSFKFNVPKGVNVTYSFKLNALGRVSVKEGSLWVPAPKPKPSPSATSSATTVPESNTTSTTGGTGNGGFPWWPVVVILIIVAVALVFYYQNQPKKRRTRKAPKRRSPLGRFKRPKPPKFHERDSLPKKK
;
A
#
# COMPACT_ATOMS: atom_id res chain seq x y z
N MET A 1 -57.12 -97.65 5.50
CA MET A 1 -55.84 -96.93 5.70
C MET A 1 -55.93 -95.41 5.50
N ILE A 2 -56.89 -94.90 4.73
CA ILE A 2 -57.07 -93.46 4.42
C ILE A 2 -57.63 -92.65 5.61
N VAL A 3 -58.54 -93.22 6.40
CA VAL A 3 -59.19 -92.54 7.54
C VAL A 3 -58.20 -92.19 8.67
N ARG A 4 -57.20 -93.04 8.94
CA ARG A 4 -56.15 -92.76 9.94
C ARG A 4 -55.22 -91.61 9.53
N ARG A 5 -54.96 -91.44 8.23
CA ARG A 5 -54.14 -90.33 7.72
C ARG A 5 -54.91 -89.01 7.75
N ALA A 6 -56.20 -89.03 7.46
CA ALA A 6 -57.06 -87.85 7.59
C ALA A 6 -57.19 -87.37 9.04
N LEU A 7 -57.36 -88.30 10.00
CA LEU A 7 -57.42 -87.97 11.43
C LEU A 7 -56.12 -87.39 11.97
N LEU A 8 -54.96 -87.90 11.53
CA LEU A 8 -53.66 -87.36 11.89
C LEU A 8 -53.43 -85.95 11.33
N LEU A 9 -53.90 -85.69 10.11
CA LEU A 9 -53.77 -84.39 9.46
C LEU A 9 -54.72 -83.35 10.09
N ILE A 10 -55.94 -83.75 10.43
CA ILE A 10 -56.90 -82.92 11.18
C ILE A 10 -56.40 -82.65 12.60
N ALA A 11 -55.82 -83.65 13.27
CA ALA A 11 -55.21 -83.46 14.59
C ALA A 11 -53.98 -82.53 14.52
N LEU A 12 -53.16 -82.61 13.46
CA LEU A 12 -52.02 -81.71 13.27
C LEU A 12 -52.45 -80.27 12.98
N ILE A 13 -53.55 -80.08 12.23
CA ILE A 13 -54.15 -78.76 11.97
C ILE A 13 -54.83 -78.19 13.21
N LEU A 14 -55.52 -79.01 14.00
CA LEU A 14 -56.06 -78.58 15.29
C LEU A 14 -54.94 -78.18 16.25
N VAL A 15 -53.89 -79.00 16.35
CA VAL A 15 -52.72 -78.68 17.19
C VAL A 15 -52.00 -77.42 16.69
N SER A 16 -51.93 -77.17 15.38
CA SER A 16 -51.35 -75.93 14.86
C SER A 16 -52.24 -74.69 15.06
N MET A 17 -53.56 -74.86 15.18
CA MET A 17 -54.49 -73.79 15.57
C MET A 17 -54.49 -73.49 17.08
N PHE A 18 -54.09 -74.46 17.91
CA PHE A 18 -53.92 -74.29 19.36
C PHE A 18 -52.48 -74.00 19.80
N LEU A 19 -51.51 -73.99 18.89
CA LEU A 19 -50.23 -73.35 19.16
C LEU A 19 -50.53 -71.85 19.34
N PRO A 20 -50.12 -71.24 20.46
CA PRO A 20 -50.22 -69.79 20.57
C PRO A 20 -49.43 -69.22 19.41
N PHE A 21 -50.12 -68.64 18.43
CA PHE A 21 -49.53 -67.66 17.55
C PHE A 21 -49.01 -66.57 18.48
N THR A 22 -47.75 -66.67 18.90
CA THR A 22 -47.09 -65.65 19.68
C THR A 22 -47.00 -64.43 18.79
N SER A 23 -48.03 -63.60 18.82
CA SER A 23 -48.00 -62.26 18.27
C SER A 23 -46.92 -61.54 19.07
N ALA A 24 -45.72 -61.42 18.49
CA ALA A 24 -44.68 -60.63 19.09
C ALA A 24 -45.22 -59.20 19.22
N GLN A 25 -45.53 -58.79 20.44
CA GLN A 25 -46.08 -57.47 20.69
C GLN A 25 -44.94 -56.45 20.54
N PHE A 26 -45.19 -55.39 19.75
CA PHE A 26 -44.21 -54.37 19.45
C PHE A 26 -44.28 -53.23 20.46
N GLY A 27 -43.15 -52.88 21.06
CA GLY A 27 -43.01 -51.72 21.95
C GLY A 27 -41.94 -50.74 21.45
N THR A 28 -41.99 -49.50 21.93
CA THR A 28 -41.00 -48.46 21.60
C THR A 28 -40.26 -48.01 22.85
N ILE A 29 -38.94 -47.86 22.71
CA ILE A 29 -38.04 -47.29 23.71
C ILE A 29 -37.66 -45.89 23.22
N SER A 30 -37.81 -44.86 24.05
CA SER A 30 -37.29 -43.54 23.68
C SER A 30 -35.81 -43.43 24.02
N VAL A 31 -35.11 -42.67 23.19
CA VAL A 31 -33.70 -42.36 23.36
C VAL A 31 -33.55 -40.86 23.56
N THR A 32 -32.74 -40.46 24.53
CA THR A 32 -32.34 -39.06 24.68
C THR A 32 -30.96 -38.86 24.05
N GLY A 33 -30.85 -37.90 23.13
CA GLY A 33 -29.60 -37.53 22.46
C GLY A 33 -29.51 -37.97 20.99
N SER A 34 -28.40 -37.61 20.36
CA SER A 34 -28.02 -37.98 18.98
C SER A 34 -26.56 -38.41 18.97
N ILE A 35 -26.17 -39.18 17.94
CA ILE A 35 -24.77 -39.54 17.70
C ILE A 35 -24.28 -38.72 16.51
N THR A 36 -23.15 -38.04 16.68
CA THR A 36 -22.44 -37.39 15.56
C THR A 36 -21.13 -38.15 15.33
N VAL A 37 -20.83 -38.45 14.08
CA VAL A 37 -19.65 -39.23 13.68
C VAL A 37 -19.14 -38.75 12.32
N VAL A 38 -17.82 -38.74 12.12
CA VAL A 38 -17.22 -38.41 10.83
C VAL A 38 -17.20 -39.67 9.96
N LYS A 39 -17.45 -39.55 8.65
CA LYS A 39 -17.30 -40.68 7.73
C LYS A 39 -15.87 -41.27 7.82
N GLY A 40 -15.75 -42.59 7.80
CA GLY A 40 -14.47 -43.28 7.97
C GLY A 40 -13.90 -43.26 9.40
N ASP A 41 -14.63 -42.74 10.39
CA ASP A 41 -14.20 -42.65 11.79
C ASP A 41 -15.20 -43.37 12.73
N TYR A 42 -14.96 -43.27 14.04
CA TYR A 42 -15.82 -43.79 15.09
C TYR A 42 -16.31 -42.69 16.04
N SER A 43 -17.40 -43.00 16.73
CA SER A 43 -17.99 -42.18 17.78
C SER A 43 -18.33 -43.06 18.97
N SER A 44 -17.97 -42.60 20.17
CA SER A 44 -18.21 -43.33 21.41
C SER A 44 -18.77 -42.40 22.48
N GLY A 45 -19.67 -42.93 23.31
CA GLY A 45 -20.34 -42.12 24.32
C GLY A 45 -21.38 -42.91 25.08
N THR A 46 -22.39 -42.20 25.61
CA THR A 46 -23.51 -42.80 26.32
C THR A 46 -24.84 -42.39 25.74
N LEU A 47 -25.79 -43.34 25.66
CA LEU A 47 -27.20 -43.08 25.36
C LEU A 47 -28.04 -43.35 26.61
N LEU A 48 -29.10 -42.55 26.78
CA LEU A 48 -30.10 -42.77 27.80
C LEU A 48 -31.34 -43.38 27.15
N LEU A 49 -31.64 -44.63 27.49
CA LEU A 49 -32.81 -45.37 27.02
C LEU A 49 -33.91 -45.30 28.07
N THR A 50 -35.16 -45.03 27.68
CA THR A 50 -36.30 -44.98 28.59
C THR A 50 -37.37 -45.99 28.18
N ASN A 51 -37.82 -46.79 29.15
CA ASN A 51 -38.97 -47.66 28.94
C ASN A 51 -40.26 -46.84 28.97
N ASN A 52 -40.76 -46.49 27.80
CA ASN A 52 -42.03 -45.79 27.64
C ASN A 52 -43.23 -46.74 27.56
N ALA A 53 -43.00 -48.06 27.60
CA ALA A 53 -44.08 -49.00 27.68
C ALA A 53 -44.77 -48.88 29.05
N GLY A 54 -46.09 -49.05 29.07
CA GLY A 54 -46.89 -49.04 30.30
C GLY A 54 -46.66 -50.25 31.22
N VAL A 55 -45.63 -51.06 30.95
CA VAL A 55 -45.35 -52.35 31.60
C VAL A 55 -43.91 -52.39 32.14
N VAL A 56 -43.69 -53.28 33.12
CA VAL A 56 -42.37 -53.55 33.71
C VAL A 56 -41.80 -54.81 33.09
N TYR A 57 -40.71 -54.70 32.34
CA TYR A 57 -40.07 -55.87 31.73
C TYR A 57 -39.16 -56.58 32.72
N SER A 58 -39.28 -57.91 32.82
CA SER A 58 -38.44 -58.74 33.69
C SER A 58 -37.00 -58.76 33.20
N VAL A 59 -36.80 -58.98 31.90
CA VAL A 59 -35.49 -58.91 31.24
C VAL A 59 -35.66 -58.26 29.87
N VAL A 60 -34.78 -57.32 29.53
CA VAL A 60 -34.65 -56.75 28.18
C VAL A 60 -33.24 -57.02 27.68
N SER A 61 -33.11 -57.65 26.52
CA SER A 61 -31.83 -58.03 25.92
C SER A 61 -31.69 -57.43 24.53
N TYR A 62 -30.58 -56.73 24.29
CA TYR A 62 -30.19 -56.21 22.99
C TYR A 62 -29.88 -57.36 22.03
N GLN A 63 -30.43 -57.31 20.82
CA GLN A 63 -30.26 -58.34 19.80
C GLN A 63 -29.42 -57.86 18.63
N SER A 64 -29.83 -56.77 17.99
CA SER A 64 -29.23 -56.32 16.74
C SER A 64 -29.53 -54.84 16.48
N PHE A 65 -28.87 -54.29 15.46
CA PHE A 65 -29.16 -52.96 14.93
C PHE A 65 -29.29 -52.99 13.41
N TRP A 66 -29.89 -51.94 12.87
CA TRP A 66 -29.77 -51.56 11.45
C TRP A 66 -29.87 -50.04 11.33
N VAL A 67 -29.45 -49.49 10.21
CA VAL A 67 -29.48 -48.04 9.94
C VAL A 67 -30.36 -47.76 8.73
N GLU A 68 -31.17 -46.72 8.81
CA GLU A 68 -31.98 -46.21 7.70
C GLU A 68 -31.55 -44.77 7.34
N ASP A 69 -31.57 -44.44 6.05
CA ASP A 69 -31.42 -43.06 5.57
C ASP A 69 -32.71 -42.23 5.80
N SER A 70 -32.69 -40.96 5.39
CA SER A 70 -33.85 -40.07 5.46
C SER A 70 -35.05 -40.54 4.61
N ASN A 71 -34.84 -41.45 3.66
CA ASN A 71 -35.87 -42.00 2.78
C ASN A 71 -36.43 -43.34 3.30
N GLY A 72 -35.91 -43.84 4.43
CA GLY A 72 -36.28 -45.14 5.01
C GLY A 72 -35.58 -46.35 4.38
N ASN A 73 -34.59 -46.13 3.52
CA ASN A 73 -33.81 -47.21 2.93
C ASN A 73 -32.76 -47.69 3.92
N ARG A 74 -32.55 -49.01 3.99
CA ARG A 74 -31.45 -49.56 4.79
C ARG A 74 -30.11 -49.25 4.17
N VAL A 75 -29.16 -48.82 5.00
CA VAL A 75 -27.81 -48.44 4.58
C VAL A 75 -26.78 -49.27 5.33
N GLU A 76 -25.82 -49.82 4.59
CA GLU A 76 -24.70 -50.58 5.12
C GLU A 76 -23.51 -49.66 5.49
N GLY A 77 -22.43 -50.23 6.02
CA GLY A 77 -21.23 -49.46 6.38
C GLY A 77 -21.24 -48.85 7.79
N PHE A 78 -22.21 -49.24 8.64
CA PHE A 78 -22.24 -48.89 10.05
C PHE A 78 -21.99 -50.12 10.91
N ASN A 79 -21.18 -50.00 11.96
CA ASN A 79 -21.01 -51.03 12.97
C ASN A 79 -21.19 -50.44 14.37
N PHE A 80 -22.17 -50.98 15.11
CA PHE A 80 -22.58 -50.47 16.41
C PHE A 80 -22.42 -51.53 17.50
N THR A 81 -21.82 -51.13 18.61
CA THR A 81 -21.72 -51.96 19.81
C THR A 81 -22.23 -51.17 21.01
N MET A 82 -22.85 -51.88 21.97
CA MET A 82 -23.34 -51.28 23.21
C MET A 82 -23.09 -52.15 24.44
N PHE A 83 -22.98 -51.50 25.60
CA PHE A 83 -22.84 -52.13 26.92
C PHE A 83 -23.56 -51.32 28.01
N PRO A 84 -24.28 -51.96 28.96
CA PRO A 84 -24.59 -53.39 29.01
C PRO A 84 -25.61 -53.79 27.93
N ARG A 85 -25.65 -55.08 27.58
CA ARG A 85 -26.59 -55.63 26.58
C ARG A 85 -27.88 -56.18 27.20
N VAL A 86 -27.91 -56.38 28.52
CA VAL A 86 -29.04 -56.97 29.24
C VAL A 86 -29.44 -56.05 30.39
N PHE A 87 -30.74 -55.79 30.52
CA PHE A 87 -31.34 -54.93 31.54
C PHE A 87 -32.36 -55.74 32.34
N PRO A 88 -32.06 -56.11 33.59
CA PRO A 88 -33.04 -56.75 34.47
C PRO A 88 -34.00 -55.71 35.06
N ASN A 89 -35.25 -56.12 35.31
CA ASN A 89 -36.28 -55.37 36.01
C ASN A 89 -36.40 -53.93 35.52
N TRP A 90 -36.66 -53.76 34.22
CA TRP A 90 -36.76 -52.44 33.61
C TRP A 90 -38.17 -51.86 33.84
N GLY A 91 -38.27 -51.03 34.88
CA GLY A 91 -39.51 -50.40 35.32
C GLY A 91 -40.11 -49.41 34.31
N ARG A 92 -41.40 -49.15 34.43
CA ARG A 92 -42.13 -48.14 33.64
C ARG A 92 -41.52 -46.76 33.85
N GLY A 93 -41.21 -46.06 32.76
CA GLY A 93 -40.59 -44.73 32.79
C GLY A 93 -39.16 -44.70 33.33
N GLN A 94 -38.56 -45.87 33.64
CA GLN A 94 -37.21 -45.94 34.16
C GLN A 94 -36.19 -45.73 33.03
N ASN A 95 -35.13 -44.99 33.34
CA ASN A 95 -34.01 -44.78 32.44
C ASN A 95 -32.90 -45.80 32.67
N LYS A 96 -32.25 -46.23 31.59
CA LYS A 96 -31.03 -47.05 31.60
C LYS A 96 -29.98 -46.37 30.72
N THR A 97 -28.79 -46.17 31.28
CA THR A 97 -27.64 -45.63 30.55
C THR A 97 -26.87 -46.75 29.87
N VAL A 98 -26.53 -46.57 28.60
CA VAL A 98 -25.72 -47.52 27.82
C VAL A 98 -24.52 -46.80 27.24
N LYS A 99 -23.34 -47.42 27.32
CA LYS A 99 -22.16 -47.00 26.55
C LYS A 99 -22.28 -47.54 25.14
N TYR A 100 -21.88 -46.75 24.16
CA TYR A 100 -21.85 -47.16 22.75
C TYR A 100 -20.50 -46.90 22.08
N ASN A 101 -20.24 -47.65 21.02
CA ASN A 101 -19.23 -47.35 20.02
C ASN A 101 -19.84 -47.61 18.63
N LEU A 102 -19.85 -46.59 17.79
CA LEU A 102 -20.36 -46.60 16.41
C LEU A 102 -19.20 -46.26 15.47
N THR A 103 -18.83 -47.18 14.58
CA THR A 103 -17.86 -46.95 13.49
C THR A 103 -18.60 -46.82 12.17
N VAL A 104 -18.18 -45.89 11.31
CA VAL A 104 -18.79 -45.63 9.99
C VAL A 104 -17.75 -45.76 8.89
N SER A 105 -18.09 -46.46 7.80
CA SER A 105 -17.23 -46.60 6.62
C SER A 105 -17.03 -45.26 5.90
N ASP A 106 -15.93 -45.11 5.17
CA ASP A 106 -15.64 -43.89 4.38
C ASP A 106 -16.57 -43.72 3.17
N ASP A 107 -17.18 -44.82 2.70
CA ASP A 107 -18.11 -44.87 1.57
C ASP A 107 -19.52 -44.35 1.92
N VAL A 108 -19.82 -44.20 3.21
CA VAL A 108 -21.12 -43.69 3.66
C VAL A 108 -21.20 -42.20 3.35
N LEU A 109 -22.27 -41.81 2.66
CA LEU A 109 -22.50 -40.41 2.32
C LEU A 109 -22.78 -39.57 3.58
N PRO A 110 -22.35 -38.30 3.62
CA PRO A 110 -22.70 -37.40 4.71
C PRO A 110 -24.20 -37.14 4.76
N GLY A 111 -24.78 -37.07 5.95
CA GLY A 111 -26.21 -36.81 6.10
C GLY A 111 -26.79 -37.29 7.43
N ASN A 112 -28.13 -37.25 7.49
CA ASN A 112 -28.89 -37.68 8.65
C ASN A 112 -29.40 -39.12 8.45
N TYR A 113 -29.15 -39.95 9.45
CA TYR A 113 -29.49 -41.36 9.50
C TYR A 113 -30.26 -41.66 10.79
N THR A 114 -30.98 -42.78 10.79
CA THR A 114 -31.61 -43.32 11.99
C THR A 114 -31.06 -44.69 12.29
N LEU A 115 -30.37 -44.83 13.42
CA LEU A 115 -29.94 -46.11 13.96
C LEU A 115 -31.09 -46.73 14.76
N TYR A 116 -31.55 -47.89 14.32
CA TYR A 116 -32.55 -48.68 15.00
C TYR A 116 -31.89 -49.75 15.86
N LEU A 117 -32.26 -49.80 17.14
CA LEU A 117 -31.83 -50.83 18.07
C LEU A 117 -32.99 -51.78 18.35
N ARG A 118 -32.76 -53.09 18.16
CA ARG A 118 -33.74 -54.14 18.46
C ARG A 118 -33.44 -54.79 19.79
N PHE A 119 -34.46 -54.91 20.62
CA PHE A 119 -34.41 -55.66 21.86
C PHE A 119 -35.49 -56.73 21.88
N ILE A 120 -35.21 -57.81 22.61
CA ILE A 120 -36.20 -58.78 23.04
C ILE A 120 -36.44 -58.56 24.52
N ALA A 121 -37.71 -58.46 24.92
CA ALA A 121 -38.10 -58.25 26.29
C ALA A 121 -39.09 -59.32 26.75
N THR A 122 -39.08 -59.65 28.05
CA THR A 122 -40.04 -60.57 28.66
C THR A 122 -40.92 -59.85 29.67
N TYR A 123 -42.22 -60.14 29.62
CA TYR A 123 -43.21 -59.64 30.59
C TYR A 123 -44.26 -60.72 30.84
N SER A 124 -44.43 -61.12 32.10
CA SER A 124 -45.45 -62.10 32.53
C SER A 124 -45.49 -63.41 31.73
N GLY A 125 -44.33 -63.86 31.22
CA GLY A 125 -44.19 -65.07 30.40
C GLY A 125 -44.21 -64.85 28.89
N ASP A 126 -44.65 -63.68 28.43
CA ASP A 126 -44.71 -63.31 27.01
C ASP A 126 -43.42 -62.63 26.51
N VAL A 127 -43.18 -62.76 25.21
CA VAL A 127 -42.02 -62.17 24.51
C VAL A 127 -42.44 -60.95 23.68
N TYR A 128 -41.73 -59.84 23.89
CA TYR A 128 -41.94 -58.55 23.23
C TYR A 128 -40.74 -58.18 22.37
N ILE A 129 -40.99 -57.52 21.23
CA ILE A 129 -39.94 -56.92 20.42
C ILE A 129 -39.98 -55.42 20.62
N LEU A 130 -38.91 -54.86 21.20
CA LEU A 130 -38.80 -53.43 21.41
C LEU A 130 -37.86 -52.80 20.39
N LYS A 131 -38.19 -51.59 19.93
CA LYS A 131 -37.35 -50.80 19.04
C LYS A 131 -37.01 -49.45 19.66
N ALA A 132 -35.74 -49.07 19.61
CA ALA A 132 -35.29 -47.71 19.91
C ALA A 132 -34.79 -47.04 18.64
N LYS A 133 -35.09 -45.75 18.47
CA LYS A 133 -34.62 -44.94 17.34
C LYS A 133 -33.59 -43.93 17.85
N VAL A 134 -32.38 -43.99 17.31
CA VAL A 134 -31.27 -43.08 17.65
C VAL A 134 -30.97 -42.22 16.42
N PRO A 135 -31.11 -40.89 16.49
CA PRO A 135 -30.66 -40.00 15.42
C PRO A 135 -29.13 -40.07 15.28
N VAL A 136 -28.64 -40.23 14.06
CA VAL A 136 -27.21 -40.25 13.73
C VAL A 136 -26.92 -39.21 12.65
N GLU A 137 -25.95 -38.35 12.88
CA GLU A 137 -25.44 -37.40 11.90
C GLU A 137 -24.04 -37.82 11.44
N VAL A 138 -23.90 -38.11 10.15
CA VAL A 138 -22.61 -38.44 9.52
C VAL A 138 -22.04 -37.19 8.87
N LEU A 139 -20.89 -36.75 9.35
CA LEU A 139 -20.22 -35.55 8.87
C LEU A 139 -19.26 -35.86 7.71
N ALA A 140 -19.25 -34.95 6.73
CA ALA A 140 -18.38 -35.05 5.56
C ALA A 140 -16.89 -34.80 5.87
N SER A 141 -16.64 -33.96 6.86
CA SER A 141 -15.31 -33.45 7.18
C SER A 141 -15.12 -33.46 8.70
N PRO A 142 -13.93 -33.87 9.18
CA PRO A 142 -13.59 -33.80 10.59
C PRO A 142 -13.24 -32.37 11.05
N LEU A 143 -13.24 -31.38 10.16
CA LEU A 143 -12.76 -30.03 10.47
C LEU A 143 -13.91 -29.04 10.66
N THR A 144 -13.84 -28.29 11.75
CA THR A 144 -14.67 -27.11 12.02
C THR A 144 -13.78 -25.88 12.04
N PHE A 145 -14.07 -24.92 11.15
CA PHE A 145 -13.35 -23.66 11.06
C PHE A 145 -13.99 -22.62 11.97
N THR A 146 -13.20 -22.01 12.87
CA THR A 146 -13.67 -20.86 13.64
C THR A 146 -13.39 -19.56 12.90
N SER A 147 -13.70 -18.42 13.52
CA SER A 147 -13.30 -17.11 13.01
C SER A 147 -11.77 -17.00 12.86
N ALA A 148 -11.36 -16.39 11.74
CA ALA A 148 -9.99 -15.94 11.51
C ALA A 148 -9.85 -14.45 11.83
N TYR A 149 -8.66 -14.06 12.26
CA TYR A 149 -8.32 -12.69 12.64
C TYR A 149 -6.96 -12.31 12.07
N SER A 150 -6.75 -11.01 11.90
CA SER A 150 -5.46 -10.48 11.45
C SER A 150 -5.06 -9.23 12.21
N TYR A 151 -3.76 -9.09 12.44
CA TYR A 151 -3.18 -7.97 13.16
C TYR A 151 -1.80 -7.64 12.62
N VAL A 152 -1.35 -6.41 12.87
CA VAL A 152 0.03 -6.00 12.65
C VAL A 152 0.79 -6.12 13.97
N PRO A 153 1.92 -6.84 14.01
CA PRO A 153 2.73 -6.96 15.24
C PRO A 153 3.06 -5.58 15.84
N GLY A 154 2.84 -5.43 17.15
CA GLY A 154 3.05 -4.16 17.87
C GLY A 154 1.94 -3.11 17.72
N ARG A 155 1.03 -3.26 16.75
CA ARG A 155 -0.07 -2.29 16.49
C ARG A 155 -1.47 -2.89 16.62
N GLY A 156 -1.60 -4.22 16.63
CA GLY A 156 -2.88 -4.90 16.83
C GLY A 156 -3.76 -4.89 15.58
N ASP A 157 -5.08 -4.87 15.77
CA ASP A 157 -6.06 -4.87 14.68
C ASP A 157 -6.22 -3.47 14.09
N VAL A 158 -5.35 -3.15 13.13
CA VAL A 158 -5.36 -1.87 12.39
C VAL A 158 -5.74 -2.08 10.93
N PRO A 159 -6.41 -1.10 10.29
CA PRO A 159 -6.78 -1.18 8.88
C PRO A 159 -5.64 -0.80 7.92
N TYR A 160 -4.41 -0.63 8.41
CA TYR A 160 -3.26 -0.20 7.60
C TYR A 160 -1.95 -0.84 8.07
N VAL A 161 -1.02 -1.04 7.14
CA VAL A 161 0.30 -1.61 7.36
C VAL A 161 1.37 -0.76 6.69
N PHE A 162 2.50 -0.55 7.36
CA PHE A 162 3.59 0.23 6.76
C PHE A 162 4.51 -0.65 5.92
N LEU A 163 5.12 -0.06 4.89
CA LEU A 163 6.20 -0.71 4.15
C LEU A 163 7.32 -1.16 5.09
N GLY A 164 7.84 -2.38 4.90
CA GLY A 164 8.83 -3.01 5.77
C GLY A 164 8.28 -3.69 7.04
N GLU A 165 6.97 -3.61 7.31
CA GLU A 165 6.32 -4.37 8.38
C GLU A 165 5.80 -5.74 7.89
N SER A 166 5.07 -6.45 8.74
CA SER A 166 4.34 -7.67 8.36
C SER A 166 2.90 -7.64 8.88
N VAL A 167 2.01 -8.37 8.20
CA VAL A 167 0.64 -8.64 8.65
C VAL A 167 0.57 -10.10 9.07
N THR A 168 0.08 -10.37 10.27
CA THR A 168 -0.10 -11.73 10.77
C THR A 168 -1.58 -12.09 10.74
N VAL A 169 -1.90 -13.22 10.12
CA VAL A 169 -3.24 -13.82 10.13
C VAL A 169 -3.20 -15.11 10.95
N TYR A 170 -4.25 -15.33 11.73
CA TYR A 170 -4.40 -16.56 12.49
C TYR A 170 -5.86 -17.02 12.54
N SER A 171 -6.05 -18.32 12.69
CA SER A 171 -7.37 -18.94 12.87
C SER A 171 -7.26 -20.18 13.74
N HIS A 172 -8.32 -20.49 14.48
CA HIS A 172 -8.46 -21.79 15.12
C HIS A 172 -9.17 -22.76 14.16
N VAL A 173 -8.66 -23.98 14.09
CA VAL A 173 -9.25 -25.07 13.33
C VAL A 173 -9.42 -26.24 14.29
N ILE A 174 -10.67 -26.64 14.50
CA ILE A 174 -11.02 -27.72 15.42
C ILE A 174 -11.18 -28.99 14.61
N ASN A 175 -10.39 -30.01 14.93
CA ASN A 175 -10.57 -31.35 14.41
C ASN A 175 -11.39 -32.17 15.41
N ILE A 176 -12.62 -32.50 15.03
CA ILE A 176 -13.54 -33.31 15.84
C ILE A 176 -13.38 -34.82 15.60
N GLY A 177 -12.58 -35.21 14.61
CA GLY A 177 -12.24 -36.61 14.35
C GLY A 177 -11.12 -37.11 15.25
N HIS A 178 -10.92 -38.42 15.27
CA HIS A 178 -9.93 -39.09 16.12
C HIS A 178 -8.56 -39.32 15.44
N PHE A 179 -8.34 -38.74 14.27
CA PHE A 179 -7.13 -38.90 13.46
C PHE A 179 -6.57 -37.57 12.96
N ASN A 180 -5.29 -37.57 12.56
CA ASN A 180 -4.61 -36.36 12.06
C ASN A 180 -5.03 -36.05 10.61
N VAL A 181 -5.25 -34.77 10.34
CA VAL A 181 -5.70 -34.28 9.03
C VAL A 181 -4.72 -33.27 8.48
N THR A 182 -4.36 -33.35 7.20
CA THR A 182 -3.49 -32.34 6.57
C THR A 182 -4.32 -31.34 5.78
N VAL A 183 -4.16 -30.06 6.08
CA VAL A 183 -4.82 -28.95 5.36
C VAL A 183 -3.79 -28.13 4.59
N ASN A 184 -4.19 -27.59 3.44
CA ASN A 184 -3.39 -26.56 2.77
C ASN A 184 -3.83 -25.18 3.27
N VAL A 185 -2.88 -24.42 3.80
CA VAL A 185 -3.12 -23.06 4.26
C VAL A 185 -2.45 -22.11 3.28
N PHE A 186 -3.22 -21.18 2.75
CA PHE A 186 -2.76 -20.16 1.82
C PHE A 186 -3.07 -18.78 2.39
N SER A 187 -2.15 -17.85 2.26
CA SER A 187 -2.44 -16.44 2.47
C SER A 187 -1.71 -15.57 1.47
N ALA A 188 -2.37 -14.51 1.03
CA ALA A 188 -1.77 -13.53 0.15
C ALA A 188 -2.20 -12.09 0.45
N LEU A 189 -1.30 -11.15 0.16
CA LEU A 189 -1.63 -9.72 0.03
C LEU A 189 -1.79 -9.39 -1.45
N ARG A 190 -3.02 -9.04 -1.84
CA ARG A 190 -3.40 -8.74 -3.23
C ARG A 190 -3.68 -7.26 -3.42
N SER A 191 -3.18 -6.67 -4.49
CA SER A 191 -3.62 -5.35 -4.96
C SER A 191 -3.98 -5.41 -6.44
N GLY A 192 -5.23 -5.08 -6.77
CA GLY A 192 -5.80 -5.36 -8.08
C GLY A 192 -5.75 -6.85 -8.38
N ASP A 193 -5.16 -7.22 -9.53
CA ASP A 193 -5.01 -8.60 -9.97
C ASP A 193 -3.65 -9.22 -9.60
N ARG A 194 -2.80 -8.48 -8.86
CA ARG A 194 -1.45 -8.92 -8.52
C ARG A 194 -1.34 -9.34 -7.05
N ASP A 195 -0.77 -10.53 -6.84
CA ASP A 195 -0.35 -11.02 -5.52
C ASP A 195 1.09 -10.59 -5.24
N TYR A 196 1.34 -10.01 -4.06
CA TYR A 196 2.65 -9.46 -3.69
C TYR A 196 3.36 -10.33 -2.66
N SER A 197 2.68 -10.65 -1.56
CA SER A 197 3.17 -11.54 -0.51
C SER A 197 2.32 -12.79 -0.57
N VAL A 198 2.91 -13.97 -0.78
CA VAL A 198 2.19 -15.24 -0.89
C VAL A 198 2.87 -16.26 0.01
N VAL A 199 2.09 -16.87 0.89
CA VAL A 199 2.54 -17.95 1.76
C VAL A 199 1.57 -19.12 1.61
N SER A 200 2.08 -20.28 1.22
CA SER A 200 1.32 -21.53 1.21
C SER A 200 2.10 -22.61 1.93
N LYS A 201 1.44 -23.33 2.84
CA LYS A 201 2.04 -24.48 3.53
C LYS A 201 0.98 -25.51 3.90
N ASN A 202 1.40 -26.77 3.93
CA ASN A 202 0.59 -27.84 4.48
C ASN A 202 0.76 -27.86 6.01
N VAL A 203 -0.35 -27.97 6.74
CA VAL A 203 -0.38 -28.01 8.20
C VAL A 203 -1.13 -29.26 8.64
N THR A 204 -0.54 -30.03 9.54
CA THR A 204 -1.19 -31.18 10.16
C THR A 204 -2.00 -30.71 11.37
N ILE A 205 -3.31 -30.98 11.34
CA ILE A 205 -4.28 -30.68 12.37
C ILE A 205 -4.54 -31.95 13.17
N SER A 206 -4.09 -31.96 14.43
CA SER A 206 -4.33 -33.06 15.36
C SER A 206 -5.76 -32.97 15.93
N PRO A 207 -6.34 -34.07 16.44
CA PRO A 207 -7.61 -34.03 17.16
C PRO A 207 -7.64 -32.93 18.23
N GLY A 208 -8.72 -32.15 18.28
CA GLY A 208 -8.87 -30.98 19.14
C GLY A 208 -8.64 -29.64 18.42
N ASP A 209 -8.33 -28.60 19.18
CA ASP A 209 -8.12 -27.24 18.65
C ASP A 209 -6.66 -27.02 18.20
N THR A 210 -6.47 -26.57 16.97
CA THR A 210 -5.18 -26.20 16.41
C THR A 210 -5.17 -24.74 15.96
N LEU A 211 -4.23 -23.96 16.50
CA LEU A 211 -3.96 -22.58 16.06
C LEU A 211 -3.06 -22.56 14.83
N ILE A 212 -3.58 -22.05 13.72
CA ILE A 212 -2.81 -21.77 12.52
C ILE A 212 -2.41 -20.30 12.52
N ARG A 213 -1.13 -20.01 12.31
CA ARG A 213 -0.60 -18.63 12.19
C ARG A 213 0.31 -18.51 10.96
N LEU A 214 0.08 -17.46 10.17
CA LEU A 214 0.89 -17.05 9.03
C LEU A 214 1.27 -15.58 9.16
N SER A 215 2.52 -15.24 8.85
CA SER A 215 3.00 -13.86 8.80
C SER A 215 3.37 -13.52 7.35
N LEU A 216 2.85 -12.41 6.84
CA LEU A 216 3.05 -11.94 5.48
C LEU A 216 3.88 -10.66 5.54
N PRO A 217 5.13 -10.65 5.05
CA PRO A 217 5.92 -9.43 4.97
C PRO A 217 5.33 -8.47 3.94
N VAL A 218 5.43 -7.17 4.23
CA VAL A 218 5.11 -6.07 3.32
C VAL A 218 6.43 -5.47 2.86
N GLY A 219 6.85 -5.82 1.65
CA GLY A 219 8.14 -5.40 1.09
C GLY A 219 8.23 -3.89 0.87
N TRP A 220 9.46 -3.37 0.87
CA TRP A 220 9.72 -1.96 0.56
C TRP A 220 9.41 -1.59 -0.89
N ASP A 221 9.45 -2.57 -1.78
CA ASP A 221 9.15 -2.50 -3.21
C ASP A 221 7.64 -2.49 -3.51
N TYR A 222 6.78 -2.70 -2.51
CA TYR A 222 5.33 -2.74 -2.69
C TYR A 222 4.77 -1.33 -2.91
N PRO A 223 3.93 -1.09 -3.94
CA PRO A 223 3.32 0.22 -4.15
C PRO A 223 2.38 0.56 -3.00
N GLU A 224 2.36 1.83 -2.60
CA GLU A 224 1.37 2.33 -1.64
C GLU A 224 -0.04 2.24 -2.22
N GLY A 225 -1.03 1.95 -1.38
CA GLY A 225 -2.42 1.85 -1.81
C GLY A 225 -3.23 0.82 -1.05
N ASN A 226 -4.35 0.41 -1.64
CA ASN A 226 -5.27 -0.54 -1.02
C ASN A 226 -4.94 -1.97 -1.41
N TYR A 227 -4.93 -2.85 -0.41
CA TYR A 227 -4.66 -4.26 -0.52
C TYR A 227 -5.80 -5.06 0.11
N THR A 228 -5.97 -6.28 -0.37
CA THR A 228 -6.85 -7.29 0.22
C THR A 228 -5.97 -8.41 0.74
N LEU A 229 -5.95 -8.60 2.06
CA LEU A 229 -5.46 -9.82 2.68
C LEU A 229 -6.47 -10.93 2.39
N ILE A 230 -5.99 -12.00 1.78
CA ILE A 230 -6.74 -13.23 1.53
C ILE A 230 -6.10 -14.31 2.39
N TYR A 231 -6.92 -15.05 3.14
CA TYR A 231 -6.50 -16.21 3.91
C TYR A 231 -7.46 -17.35 3.61
N ARG A 232 -6.92 -18.52 3.28
CA ARG A 232 -7.65 -19.69 2.85
C ARG A 232 -7.12 -20.92 3.56
N VAL A 233 -8.03 -21.75 4.05
CA VAL A 233 -7.72 -23.10 4.52
C VAL A 233 -8.52 -24.09 3.69
N SER A 234 -7.82 -24.95 2.97
CA SER A 234 -8.41 -25.90 2.04
C SER A 234 -8.21 -27.33 2.55
N TYR A 235 -9.28 -28.11 2.53
CA TYR A 235 -9.29 -29.51 2.89
C TYR A 235 -10.25 -30.28 1.97
N GLY A 236 -9.72 -31.16 1.12
CA GLY A 236 -10.50 -31.83 0.08
C GLY A 236 -11.23 -30.81 -0.80
N ASN A 237 -12.56 -30.93 -0.89
CA ASN A 237 -13.42 -30.01 -1.64
C ASN A 237 -13.93 -28.81 -0.81
N GLN A 238 -13.52 -28.70 0.45
CA GLN A 238 -13.94 -27.61 1.33
C GLN A 238 -12.87 -26.53 1.39
N GLU A 239 -13.30 -25.28 1.34
CA GLU A 239 -12.43 -24.11 1.47
C GLU A 239 -13.07 -23.11 2.43
N TYR A 240 -12.34 -22.75 3.48
CA TYR A 240 -12.67 -21.62 4.33
C TYR A 240 -11.88 -20.40 3.88
N THR A 241 -12.55 -19.28 3.62
CA THR A 241 -11.91 -18.04 3.19
C THR A 241 -12.20 -16.88 4.15
N TYR A 242 -11.14 -16.22 4.59
CA TYR A 242 -11.18 -14.93 5.28
C TYR A 242 -10.56 -13.85 4.39
N THR A 243 -11.19 -12.68 4.35
CA THR A 243 -10.65 -11.53 3.63
C THR A 243 -10.71 -10.27 4.48
N LYS A 244 -9.70 -9.42 4.35
CA LYS A 244 -9.66 -8.11 5.01
C LYS A 244 -9.02 -7.07 4.09
N LYS A 245 -9.60 -5.88 4.05
CA LYS A 245 -9.01 -4.73 3.34
C LYS A 245 -8.02 -4.02 4.25
N LEU A 246 -6.87 -3.68 3.70
CA LEU A 246 -5.76 -3.01 4.39
C LEU A 246 -5.18 -1.93 3.48
N THR A 247 -4.75 -0.81 4.04
CA THR A 247 -3.99 0.20 3.29
C THR A 247 -2.50 0.02 3.58
N VAL A 248 -1.70 -0.12 2.52
CA VAL A 248 -0.23 -0.11 2.60
C VAL A 248 0.25 1.32 2.37
N SER A 249 1.08 1.83 3.27
CA SER A 249 1.65 3.18 3.15
C SER A 249 3.10 3.24 3.65
N LEU A 250 3.82 4.30 3.29
CA LEU A 250 5.17 4.53 3.80
C LEU A 250 5.18 4.91 5.29
N GLY A 251 4.11 5.56 5.76
CA GLY A 251 3.99 6.09 7.12
C GLY A 251 4.88 7.30 7.41
N VAL A 252 5.47 7.91 6.38
CA VAL A 252 6.32 9.10 6.50
C VAL A 252 6.05 10.02 5.33
N ARG A 253 5.94 11.33 5.59
CA ARG A 253 5.65 12.31 4.56
C ARG A 253 6.35 13.64 4.81
N LEU A 254 6.84 14.25 3.73
CA LEU A 254 7.26 15.66 3.70
C LEU A 254 6.01 16.53 3.58
N VAL A 255 5.83 17.45 4.54
CA VAL A 255 4.66 18.34 4.61
C VAL A 255 4.93 19.65 3.91
N GLY A 256 6.13 20.20 4.10
CA GLY A 256 6.54 21.43 3.43
C GLY A 256 7.94 21.86 3.82
N VAL A 257 8.48 22.79 3.06
CA VAL A 257 9.79 23.39 3.30
C VAL A 257 9.66 24.91 3.33
N SER A 258 10.32 25.54 4.30
CA SER A 258 10.52 26.99 4.31
C SER A 258 12.01 27.35 4.32
N VAL A 259 12.36 28.53 3.84
CA VAL A 259 13.74 29.04 3.85
C VAL A 259 13.84 30.17 4.87
N GLU A 260 15.00 30.28 5.51
CA GLU A 260 15.28 31.34 6.49
C GLU A 260 15.24 32.73 5.85
N LYS A 261 15.76 32.87 4.63
CA LYS A 261 15.82 34.12 3.86
C LYS A 261 15.66 33.83 2.37
N GLU A 262 15.05 34.75 1.64
CA GLU A 262 14.89 34.65 0.18
C GLU A 262 16.17 35.03 -0.60
N SER A 263 17.12 35.68 0.05
CA SER A 263 18.40 36.02 -0.55
C SER A 263 19.57 35.95 0.42
N VAL A 264 20.76 35.72 -0.13
CA VAL A 264 21.99 35.51 0.62
C VAL A 264 23.20 35.93 -0.23
N LEU A 265 24.30 36.35 0.41
CA LEU A 265 25.55 36.63 -0.30
C LEU A 265 26.25 35.32 -0.68
N LEU A 266 27.10 35.38 -1.70
CA LEU A 266 27.91 34.25 -2.16
C LEU A 266 28.75 33.65 -1.02
N ASN A 267 28.60 32.34 -0.80
CA ASN A 267 29.22 31.55 0.27
C ASN A 267 28.75 31.85 1.70
N ASP A 268 27.73 32.69 1.90
CA ASP A 268 27.13 32.86 3.22
C ASP A 268 26.21 31.68 3.55
N THR A 269 25.93 31.49 4.84
CA THR A 269 25.09 30.38 5.31
C THR A 269 23.61 30.67 5.09
N LEU A 270 22.91 29.76 4.42
CA LEU A 270 21.45 29.78 4.30
C LEU A 270 20.86 28.46 4.79
N LYS A 271 19.78 28.52 5.58
CA LYS A 271 19.09 27.34 6.10
C LYS A 271 17.68 27.22 5.53
N ALA A 272 17.26 25.98 5.34
CA ALA A 272 15.87 25.59 5.13
C ALA A 272 15.36 24.78 6.33
N TYR A 273 14.07 24.91 6.62
CA TYR A 273 13.35 24.15 7.63
C TYR A 273 12.41 23.19 6.91
N VAL A 274 12.71 21.90 7.03
CA VAL A 274 11.93 20.83 6.41
C VAL A 274 10.98 20.26 7.46
N THR A 275 9.68 20.42 7.23
CA THR A 275 8.63 19.88 8.11
C THR A 275 8.23 18.49 7.64
N LEU A 276 8.38 17.52 8.52
CA LEU A 276 8.11 16.11 8.27
C LEU A 276 7.05 15.60 9.24
N ILE A 277 6.17 14.72 8.78
CA ILE A 277 5.27 13.96 9.63
C ILE A 277 5.63 12.48 9.49
N SER A 278 5.74 11.80 10.62
CA SER A 278 5.92 10.35 10.66
C SER A 278 4.90 9.71 11.57
N GLU A 279 4.32 8.59 11.15
CA GLU A 279 3.42 7.79 11.98
C GLU A 279 4.18 6.67 12.72
N ARG A 280 5.50 6.56 12.53
CA ARG A 280 6.32 5.49 13.10
C ARG A 280 7.75 5.94 13.40
N LYS A 281 8.49 5.10 14.12
CA LYS A 281 9.92 5.32 14.35
C LYS A 281 10.72 4.76 13.18
N ILE A 282 11.46 5.60 12.44
CA ILE A 282 12.24 5.15 11.28
C ILE A 282 13.33 6.14 10.86
N ASN A 283 14.43 5.63 10.27
CA ASN A 283 15.46 6.45 9.66
C ASN A 283 15.06 6.86 8.24
N ALA A 284 15.25 8.14 7.93
CA ALA A 284 14.97 8.74 6.64
C ALA A 284 16.18 9.53 6.12
N THR A 285 16.23 9.75 4.82
CA THR A 285 17.23 10.57 4.14
C THR A 285 16.56 11.76 3.47
N ILE A 286 17.01 12.96 3.81
CA ILE A 286 16.63 14.20 3.14
C ILE A 286 17.69 14.50 2.09
N SER A 287 17.29 14.62 0.83
CA SER A 287 18.15 15.04 -0.27
C SER A 287 17.84 16.47 -0.69
N CYS A 288 18.84 17.23 -1.10
CA CYS A 288 18.70 18.57 -1.67
C CYS A 288 19.51 18.67 -2.94
N VAL A 289 18.84 18.95 -4.05
CA VAL A 289 19.45 19.16 -5.36
C VAL A 289 19.20 20.62 -5.76
N ALA A 290 20.27 21.40 -5.88
CA ALA A 290 20.21 22.81 -6.20
C ALA A 290 20.61 23.08 -7.65
N VAL A 291 19.83 23.93 -8.32
CA VAL A 291 19.97 24.31 -9.73
C VAL A 291 20.01 25.83 -9.83
N VAL A 292 21.02 26.38 -10.52
CA VAL A 292 21.14 27.82 -10.78
C VAL A 292 20.54 28.16 -12.14
N ASN A 293 19.68 29.19 -12.18
CA ASN A 293 19.07 29.75 -13.39
C ASN A 293 18.43 28.69 -14.31
N GLY A 294 17.87 27.61 -13.74
CA GLY A 294 17.25 26.52 -14.49
C GLY A 294 18.22 25.65 -15.30
N THR A 295 19.54 25.74 -15.05
CA THR A 295 20.58 24.99 -15.76
C THR A 295 20.88 23.64 -15.09
N LYS A 296 22.10 23.11 -15.21
CA LYS A 296 22.48 21.83 -14.60
C LYS A 296 22.54 21.96 -13.06
N PRO A 297 22.31 20.87 -12.31
CA PRO A 297 22.50 20.89 -10.86
C PRO A 297 23.97 21.16 -10.54
N PHE A 298 24.23 22.12 -9.66
CA PHE A 298 25.59 22.51 -9.24
C PHE A 298 25.95 21.93 -7.87
N ALA A 299 24.95 21.52 -7.08
CA ALA A 299 25.18 20.93 -5.77
C ALA A 299 24.11 19.88 -5.43
N THR A 300 24.56 18.79 -4.81
CA THR A 300 23.70 17.75 -4.21
C THR A 300 24.16 17.51 -2.78
N LYS A 301 23.23 17.56 -1.82
CA LYS A 301 23.47 17.26 -0.41
C LYS A 301 22.48 16.23 0.10
N THR A 302 22.91 15.37 1.01
CA THR A 302 22.06 14.42 1.72
C THR A 302 22.26 14.54 3.22
N LYS A 303 21.20 14.26 3.99
CA LYS A 303 21.24 14.25 5.46
C LYS A 303 20.35 13.13 5.98
N GLU A 304 20.91 12.26 6.80
CA GLU A 304 20.16 11.23 7.50
C GLU A 304 19.49 11.81 8.75
N VAL A 305 18.26 11.35 9.02
CA VAL A 305 17.44 11.80 10.15
C VAL A 305 16.69 10.61 10.73
N ALA A 306 16.77 10.44 12.05
CA ALA A 306 15.92 9.50 12.78
C ALA A 306 14.58 10.18 13.12
N LEU A 307 13.49 9.65 12.59
CA LEU A 307 12.14 10.15 12.82
C LEU A 307 11.46 9.34 13.92
N SER A 308 10.67 10.05 14.73
CA SER A 308 9.76 9.46 15.72
C SER A 308 8.32 9.80 15.34
N PRO A 309 7.32 9.05 15.84
CA PRO A 309 5.92 9.37 15.60
C PRO A 309 5.59 10.82 15.96
N GLY A 310 4.89 11.53 15.07
CA GLY A 310 4.53 12.93 15.19
C GLY A 310 5.17 13.81 14.11
N THR A 311 5.19 15.12 14.39
CA THR A 311 5.77 16.13 13.50
C THR A 311 7.20 16.44 13.94
N SER A 312 8.11 16.59 12.99
CA SER A 312 9.50 16.98 13.22
C SER A 312 9.93 18.06 12.23
N VAL A 313 10.75 19.01 12.69
CA VAL A 313 11.33 20.05 11.85
C VAL A 313 12.84 19.86 11.79
N VAL A 314 13.37 19.71 10.59
CA VAL A 314 14.80 19.47 10.36
C VAL A 314 15.43 20.67 9.67
N GLN A 315 16.52 21.17 10.23
CA GLN A 315 17.33 22.20 9.59
C GLN A 315 18.27 21.60 8.55
N LEU A 316 18.32 22.21 7.37
CA LEU A 316 19.14 21.82 6.24
C LEU A 316 19.89 23.04 5.67
N SER A 317 21.20 22.91 5.47
CA SER A 317 22.01 23.99 4.89
C SER A 317 21.94 23.99 3.37
N LEU A 318 21.41 25.07 2.78
CA LEU A 318 21.28 25.25 1.35
C LEU A 318 22.63 25.61 0.69
N PRO A 319 22.89 25.17 -0.57
CA PRO A 319 24.11 25.55 -1.30
C PRO A 319 24.14 27.01 -1.76
N THR A 320 25.23 27.74 -1.51
CA THR A 320 25.35 29.17 -1.85
C THR A 320 26.64 29.50 -2.62
N SER A 321 27.23 28.49 -3.27
CA SER A 321 28.54 28.58 -3.94
C SER A 321 28.51 29.20 -5.35
N GLU A 322 27.34 29.32 -5.95
CA GLU A 322 27.15 29.94 -7.28
C GLU A 322 26.15 31.09 -7.20
N PRO A 323 26.43 32.25 -7.82
CA PRO A 323 25.52 33.38 -7.83
C PRO A 323 24.39 33.20 -8.85
N GLY A 324 23.21 33.74 -8.55
CA GLY A 324 22.02 33.70 -9.41
C GLY A 324 20.76 33.28 -8.68
N ASN A 325 19.70 33.01 -9.45
CA ASN A 325 18.45 32.49 -8.91
C ASN A 325 18.56 30.97 -8.77
N VAL A 326 18.47 30.49 -7.54
CA VAL A 326 18.64 29.07 -7.22
C VAL A 326 17.27 28.45 -6.90
N SER A 327 17.01 27.31 -7.52
CA SER A 327 15.90 26.42 -7.18
C SER A 327 16.47 25.18 -6.51
N ALA A 328 16.09 24.93 -5.26
CA ALA A 328 16.50 23.74 -4.52
C ALA A 328 15.33 22.79 -4.33
N VAL A 329 15.41 21.60 -4.94
CA VAL A 329 14.44 20.52 -4.76
C VAL A 329 14.86 19.69 -3.55
N ILE A 330 14.02 19.68 -2.54
CA ILE A 330 14.23 18.94 -1.30
C ILE A 330 13.30 17.74 -1.28
N GLY A 331 13.88 16.54 -1.21
CA GLY A 331 13.18 15.28 -1.23
C GLY A 331 13.36 14.52 0.08
N LEU A 332 12.30 13.86 0.53
CA LEU A 332 12.35 12.87 1.60
C LEU A 332 12.39 11.48 0.98
N SER A 333 13.29 10.63 1.46
CA SER A 333 13.32 9.22 1.09
C SER A 333 13.54 8.29 2.28
N VAL A 334 12.97 7.10 2.21
CA VAL A 334 13.11 6.04 3.23
C VAL A 334 13.33 4.73 2.48
N HIS A 335 14.49 4.11 2.65
CA HIS A 335 14.88 2.88 1.92
C HIS A 335 14.63 2.98 0.39
N GLY A 336 14.93 4.14 -0.21
CA GLY A 336 14.73 4.40 -1.64
C GLY A 336 13.30 4.75 -2.06
N ARG A 337 12.32 4.75 -1.15
CA ARG A 337 10.95 5.21 -1.41
C ARG A 337 10.81 6.70 -1.13
N SER A 338 10.19 7.43 -2.05
CA SER A 338 9.90 8.86 -1.88
C SER A 338 8.78 9.07 -0.87
N GLY A 339 9.04 9.86 0.17
CA GLY A 339 8.02 10.39 1.08
C GLY A 339 7.50 11.77 0.67
N GLY A 340 7.77 12.19 -0.57
CA GLY A 340 7.42 13.50 -1.11
C GLY A 340 8.63 14.41 -1.32
N ASN A 341 8.42 15.46 -2.08
CA ASN A 341 9.38 16.51 -2.36
C ASN A 341 8.71 17.88 -2.36
N ASP A 342 9.52 18.91 -2.18
CA ASP A 342 9.11 20.30 -2.26
C ASP A 342 10.25 21.12 -2.86
N THR A 343 9.94 22.27 -3.45
CA THR A 343 10.93 23.13 -4.10
C THR A 343 10.92 24.51 -3.46
N VAL A 344 12.10 24.99 -3.11
CA VAL A 344 12.30 26.35 -2.61
C VAL A 344 13.17 27.16 -3.55
N HIS A 345 12.94 28.46 -3.57
CA HIS A 345 13.66 29.41 -4.41
C HIS A 345 14.37 30.45 -3.54
N TYR A 346 15.61 30.78 -3.88
CA TYR A 346 16.38 31.85 -3.25
C TYR A 346 17.39 32.44 -4.23
N THR A 347 17.82 33.68 -3.98
CA THR A 347 18.81 34.37 -4.81
C THR A 347 20.15 34.47 -4.09
N VAL A 348 21.21 34.05 -4.76
CA VAL A 348 22.59 34.21 -4.28
C VAL A 348 23.23 35.39 -4.99
N TYR A 349 23.54 36.44 -4.24
CA TYR A 349 24.17 37.64 -4.81
C TYR A 349 25.69 37.53 -4.80
N ALA A 350 26.32 37.81 -5.95
CA ALA A 350 27.77 38.00 -6.02
C ALA A 350 28.17 39.31 -5.31
N PRO A 351 29.39 39.40 -4.76
CA PRO A 351 29.90 40.67 -4.23
C PRO A 351 30.09 41.71 -5.35
N PRO A 352 30.07 43.02 -5.03
CA PRO A 352 30.42 44.05 -6.00
C PRO A 352 31.80 43.82 -6.62
N SER A 353 31.94 44.13 -7.91
CA SER A 353 33.15 43.84 -8.68
C SER A 353 33.45 44.90 -9.72
N ILE A 354 34.68 44.92 -10.23
CA ILE A 354 35.09 45.75 -11.36
C ILE A 354 34.76 44.99 -12.65
N GLY A 355 33.75 45.45 -13.39
CA GLY A 355 33.32 44.84 -14.65
C GLY A 355 34.32 45.04 -15.77
N SER A 356 34.63 46.29 -16.09
CA SER A 356 35.59 46.66 -17.12
C SER A 356 36.37 47.93 -16.76
N LEU A 357 37.59 48.01 -17.31
CA LEU A 357 38.37 49.24 -17.37
C LEU A 357 38.47 49.64 -18.84
N SER A 358 38.14 50.88 -19.16
CA SER A 358 38.41 51.44 -20.49
C SER A 358 39.31 52.64 -20.35
N ALA A 359 40.35 52.70 -21.17
CA ALA A 359 41.34 53.77 -21.14
C ALA A 359 41.38 54.50 -22.48
N LYS A 360 41.41 55.84 -22.42
CA LYS A 360 41.57 56.70 -23.60
C LYS A 360 42.63 57.75 -23.31
N LEU A 361 43.42 58.09 -24.31
CA LEU A 361 44.41 59.15 -24.23
C LEU A 361 43.87 60.41 -24.91
N LEU A 362 43.70 61.49 -24.14
CA LEU A 362 43.35 62.81 -24.67
C LEU A 362 44.47 63.79 -24.30
N ASN A 363 45.19 64.31 -25.30
CA ASN A 363 46.18 65.38 -25.13
C ASN A 363 47.21 65.17 -24.00
N SER A 364 47.73 63.95 -23.83
CA SER A 364 48.68 63.53 -22.76
C SER A 364 48.07 63.29 -21.39
N THR A 365 46.74 63.35 -21.27
CA THR A 365 46.00 62.90 -20.09
C THR A 365 45.40 61.53 -20.39
N LEU A 366 45.73 60.54 -19.56
CA LEU A 366 45.12 59.22 -19.55
C LEU A 366 43.80 59.32 -18.78
N GLU A 367 42.68 59.09 -19.45
CA GLU A 367 41.37 58.92 -18.83
C GLU A 367 41.07 57.42 -18.70
N VAL A 368 40.90 56.94 -17.47
CA VAL A 368 40.50 55.57 -17.19
C VAL A 368 39.10 55.57 -16.59
N ASN A 369 38.16 54.94 -17.28
CA ASN A 369 36.81 54.71 -16.77
C ASN A 369 36.71 53.31 -16.19
N ALA A 370 36.41 53.24 -14.90
CA ALA A 370 36.13 51.99 -14.18
C ALA A 370 34.62 51.79 -14.05
N LEU A 371 34.12 50.69 -14.62
CA LEU A 371 32.73 50.27 -14.48
C LEU A 371 32.60 49.33 -13.29
N LEU A 372 32.02 49.82 -12.20
CA LEU A 372 31.69 49.03 -11.01
C LEU A 372 30.32 48.37 -11.20
N LEU A 373 30.24 47.08 -10.89
CA LEU A 373 29.02 46.27 -10.95
C LEU A 373 28.60 45.91 -9.53
N ASN A 374 27.37 46.24 -9.16
CA ASN A 374 26.75 45.81 -7.91
C ASN A 374 25.49 44.98 -8.24
N PRO A 375 25.56 43.64 -8.16
CA PRO A 375 24.41 42.79 -8.42
C PRO A 375 23.47 42.67 -7.20
N THR A 376 23.81 43.27 -6.05
CA THR A 376 22.93 43.30 -4.87
C THR A 376 21.83 44.37 -5.03
N PRO A 377 20.67 44.23 -4.38
CA PRO A 377 19.57 45.19 -4.48
C PRO A 377 19.78 46.45 -3.62
N GLU A 378 20.83 46.46 -2.78
CA GLU A 378 21.14 47.54 -1.87
C GLU A 378 22.41 48.29 -2.31
N THR A 379 22.51 49.55 -1.88
CA THR A 379 23.71 50.35 -2.08
C THR A 379 24.82 49.87 -1.14
N VAL A 380 25.98 49.56 -1.69
CA VAL A 380 27.12 49.03 -0.92
C VAL A 380 28.23 50.06 -0.83
N SER A 381 28.80 50.24 0.36
CA SER A 381 30.04 51.03 0.54
C SER A 381 31.27 50.12 0.41
N GLY A 382 32.31 50.61 -0.23
CA GLY A 382 33.59 49.92 -0.38
C GLY A 382 34.74 50.89 -0.60
N THR A 383 35.94 50.35 -0.68
CA THR A 383 37.17 51.11 -0.96
C THR A 383 37.71 50.72 -2.33
N LEU A 384 38.00 51.71 -3.17
CA LEU A 384 38.62 51.54 -4.47
C LEU A 384 40.04 52.08 -4.42
N GLU A 385 40.99 51.16 -4.38
CA GLU A 385 42.42 51.44 -4.49
C GLU A 385 42.80 51.46 -5.98
N TYR A 386 43.53 52.48 -6.42
CA TYR A 386 44.06 52.51 -7.79
C TYR A 386 45.56 52.82 -7.77
N ARG A 387 46.28 52.26 -8.75
CA ARG A 387 47.71 52.47 -8.94
C ARG A 387 48.01 52.63 -10.43
N VAL A 388 48.78 53.66 -10.77
CA VAL A 388 49.23 53.92 -12.14
C VAL A 388 50.76 53.95 -12.14
N LEU A 389 51.37 53.15 -12.99
CA LEU A 389 52.82 53.04 -13.15
C LEU A 389 53.23 53.46 -14.56
N ALA A 390 54.39 54.10 -14.71
CA ALA A 390 55.07 54.29 -15.99
C ALA A 390 56.45 53.64 -15.94
N ASN A 391 56.76 52.77 -16.89
CA ASN A 391 58.01 51.98 -16.92
C ASN A 391 58.35 51.35 -15.54
N GLY A 392 57.33 50.79 -14.87
CA GLY A 392 57.47 50.15 -13.55
C GLY A 392 57.56 51.11 -12.34
N THR A 393 57.66 52.42 -12.55
CA THR A 393 57.69 53.42 -11.47
C THR A 393 56.29 53.94 -11.17
N SER A 394 55.92 54.00 -9.88
CA SER A 394 54.59 54.47 -9.46
C SER A 394 54.43 55.98 -9.69
N LEU A 395 53.46 56.35 -10.53
CA LEU A 395 53.10 57.74 -10.79
C LEU A 395 51.97 58.22 -9.87
N TYR A 396 50.94 57.38 -9.71
CA TYR A 396 49.77 57.69 -8.90
C TYR A 396 49.37 56.47 -8.08
N SER A 397 48.95 56.70 -6.85
CA SER A 397 48.37 55.70 -5.97
C SER A 397 47.45 56.41 -4.99
N ASP A 398 46.21 55.93 -4.86
CA ASP A 398 45.25 56.50 -3.90
C ASP A 398 44.18 55.47 -3.56
N VAL A 399 43.43 55.75 -2.49
CA VAL A 399 42.31 54.94 -2.01
C VAL A 399 41.09 55.84 -1.88
N LEU A 400 40.04 55.51 -2.61
CA LEU A 400 38.77 56.25 -2.58
C LEU A 400 37.70 55.44 -1.86
N ASP A 401 36.96 56.08 -0.95
CA ASP A 401 35.70 55.54 -0.47
C ASP A 401 34.64 55.69 -1.58
N VAL A 402 33.98 54.57 -1.93
CA VAL A 402 33.01 54.53 -3.01
C VAL A 402 31.71 53.91 -2.53
N THR A 403 30.62 54.64 -2.75
CA THR A 403 29.26 54.14 -2.60
C THR A 403 28.74 53.62 -3.95
N ILE A 404 28.44 52.32 -4.05
CA ILE A 404 28.05 51.63 -5.29
C ILE A 404 26.55 51.33 -5.25
N PRO A 405 25.70 52.07 -6.00
CA PRO A 405 24.28 51.77 -6.09
C PRO A 405 24.04 50.44 -6.83
N PRO A 406 22.84 49.84 -6.68
CA PRO A 406 22.46 48.65 -7.44
C PRO A 406 22.65 48.84 -8.96
N GLY A 407 23.13 47.79 -9.64
CA GLY A 407 23.38 47.81 -11.07
C GLY A 407 24.81 48.23 -11.43
N LYS A 408 24.95 49.38 -12.10
CA LYS A 408 26.22 49.83 -12.69
C LYS A 408 26.56 51.24 -12.22
N LYS A 409 27.82 51.47 -11.86
CA LYS A 409 28.37 52.81 -11.58
C LYS A 409 29.67 53.00 -12.34
N GLU A 410 29.77 54.05 -13.12
CA GLU A 410 30.99 54.43 -13.81
C GLU A 410 31.74 55.50 -13.00
N LEU A 411 33.05 55.34 -12.87
CA LEU A 411 33.96 56.32 -12.28
C LEU A 411 35.03 56.67 -13.31
N SER A 412 35.24 57.96 -13.58
CA SER A 412 36.28 58.45 -14.48
C SER A 412 37.45 59.02 -13.68
N PHE A 413 38.65 58.57 -14.01
CA PHE A 413 39.91 59.00 -13.42
C PHE A 413 40.80 59.62 -14.49
N LYS A 414 41.44 60.75 -14.19
CA LYS A 414 42.30 61.48 -15.14
C LYS A 414 43.72 61.61 -14.59
N PHE A 415 44.70 61.10 -15.33
CA PHE A 415 46.10 61.05 -14.94
C PHE A 415 46.97 61.73 -15.98
N ASN A 416 47.91 62.58 -15.56
CA ASN A 416 48.88 63.16 -16.49
C ASN A 416 50.05 62.18 -16.62
N VAL A 417 50.30 61.69 -17.83
CA VAL A 417 51.25 60.59 -18.07
C VAL A 417 52.42 61.04 -18.96
N PRO A 418 53.65 60.56 -18.70
CA PRO A 418 54.80 60.86 -19.57
C PRO A 418 54.57 60.34 -20.99
N LYS A 419 55.17 61.03 -21.98
CA LYS A 419 55.10 60.62 -23.38
C LYS A 419 56.20 59.61 -23.71
N GLY A 420 55.95 58.69 -24.63
CA GLY A 420 56.93 57.70 -25.09
C GLY A 420 57.18 56.55 -24.12
N VAL A 421 56.24 56.27 -23.20
CA VAL A 421 56.35 55.20 -22.19
C VAL A 421 55.10 54.33 -22.16
N ASN A 422 55.25 53.10 -21.65
CA ASN A 422 54.12 52.22 -21.40
C ASN A 422 53.57 52.52 -20.00
N VAL A 423 52.27 52.80 -19.92
CA VAL A 423 51.57 53.06 -18.67
C VAL A 423 50.72 51.87 -18.30
N THR A 424 50.93 51.31 -17.12
CA THR A 424 50.09 50.24 -16.56
C THR A 424 49.24 50.81 -15.44
N TYR A 425 47.95 50.47 -15.42
CA TYR A 425 47.03 50.89 -14.37
C TYR A 425 46.34 49.67 -13.76
N SER A 426 46.20 49.67 -12.44
CA SER A 426 45.58 48.59 -11.66
C SER A 426 44.54 49.22 -10.72
N PHE A 427 43.35 48.62 -10.68
CA PHE A 427 42.25 49.00 -9.81
C PHE A 427 41.86 47.80 -8.96
N LYS A 428 41.69 48.04 -7.67
CA LYS A 428 41.34 47.04 -6.68
C LYS A 428 40.18 47.55 -5.83
N LEU A 429 39.02 46.91 -5.98
CA LEU A 429 37.82 47.18 -5.20
C LEU A 429 37.75 46.21 -4.03
N ASN A 430 37.56 46.72 -2.82
CA ASN A 430 37.22 45.94 -1.62
C ASN A 430 35.82 46.34 -1.14
N ALA A 431 34.85 45.43 -1.27
CA ALA A 431 33.46 45.64 -0.87
C ALA A 431 32.87 44.34 -0.31
N LEU A 432 32.08 44.43 0.77
CA LEU A 432 31.51 43.27 1.49
C LEU A 432 32.57 42.20 1.85
N GLY A 433 33.78 42.63 2.22
CA GLY A 433 34.88 41.74 2.58
C GLY A 433 35.47 40.94 1.41
N ARG A 434 35.17 41.31 0.16
CA ARG A 434 35.66 40.65 -1.06
C ARG A 434 36.44 41.63 -1.92
N VAL A 435 37.52 41.12 -2.53
CA VAL A 435 38.45 41.91 -3.36
C VAL A 435 38.27 41.57 -4.83
N SER A 436 38.13 42.58 -5.68
CA SER A 436 38.09 42.49 -7.14
C SER A 436 39.23 43.32 -7.72
N VAL A 437 40.06 42.73 -8.57
CA VAL A 437 41.22 43.41 -9.18
C VAL A 437 41.09 43.40 -10.70
N LYS A 438 41.38 44.53 -11.34
CA LYS A 438 41.47 44.66 -12.80
C LYS A 438 42.66 45.53 -13.17
N GLU A 439 43.36 45.13 -14.23
CA GLU A 439 44.55 45.82 -14.71
C GLU A 439 44.45 46.07 -16.21
N GLY A 440 45.20 47.06 -16.69
CA GLY A 440 45.38 47.32 -18.10
C GLY A 440 46.67 48.08 -18.37
N SER A 441 47.01 48.20 -19.65
CA SER A 441 48.21 48.89 -20.10
C SER A 441 47.93 49.67 -21.38
N LEU A 442 48.52 50.86 -21.51
CA LEU A 442 48.39 51.70 -22.69
C LEU A 442 49.74 52.35 -23.04
N TRP A 443 50.12 52.24 -24.32
CA TRP A 443 51.29 52.94 -24.85
C TRP A 443 50.97 54.42 -25.15
N VAL A 444 51.78 55.34 -24.63
CA VAL A 444 51.63 56.78 -24.87
C VAL A 444 52.60 57.20 -25.97
N PRO A 445 52.15 57.55 -27.19
CA PRO A 445 53.05 57.93 -28.28
C PRO A 445 53.81 59.23 -27.97
N ALA A 446 55.08 59.28 -28.36
CA ALA A 446 55.87 60.52 -28.36
C ALA A 446 55.33 61.49 -29.43
N PRO A 447 55.39 62.82 -29.21
CA PRO A 447 54.91 63.78 -30.20
C PRO A 447 55.79 63.67 -31.46
N LYS A 448 55.16 63.39 -32.61
CA LYS A 448 55.86 63.45 -33.91
C LYS A 448 56.35 64.88 -34.15
N PRO A 449 57.59 65.10 -34.62
CA PRO A 449 58.04 66.41 -35.07
C PRO A 449 57.14 66.94 -36.20
N LYS A 450 56.77 68.22 -36.10
CA LYS A 450 55.87 68.95 -37.02
C LYS A 450 56.58 69.20 -38.37
N PRO A 451 56.05 68.76 -39.52
CA PRO A 451 56.54 69.21 -40.82
C PRO A 451 55.86 70.51 -41.29
N SER A 452 56.65 71.37 -41.95
CA SER A 452 56.27 72.61 -42.65
C SER A 452 55.90 72.29 -44.13
N PRO A 453 55.13 73.13 -44.85
CA PRO A 453 54.22 72.69 -45.92
C PRO A 453 54.81 72.79 -47.33
N SER A 454 54.36 71.93 -48.25
CA SER A 454 54.16 72.32 -49.65
C SER A 454 53.31 71.36 -50.48
N ALA A 455 52.40 71.99 -51.22
CA ALA A 455 51.92 71.73 -52.57
C ALA A 455 51.24 70.40 -52.93
N THR A 456 49.94 70.55 -53.17
CA THR A 456 49.02 69.74 -53.98
C THR A 456 49.59 69.33 -55.34
N SER A 457 49.33 68.08 -55.74
CA SER A 457 49.18 67.66 -57.14
C SER A 457 48.34 66.38 -57.20
N SER A 458 47.22 66.43 -57.93
CA SER A 458 46.35 65.30 -58.25
C SER A 458 46.95 64.46 -59.39
N ALA A 459 46.88 63.13 -59.32
CA ALA A 459 46.57 62.23 -60.45
C ALA A 459 46.52 60.75 -60.00
N THR A 460 45.33 60.18 -60.17
CA THR A 460 44.90 58.84 -60.62
C THR A 460 45.87 57.65 -60.69
N THR A 461 45.26 56.47 -60.41
CA THR A 461 45.47 55.08 -60.89
C THR A 461 46.02 54.01 -59.92
N VAL A 462 45.31 52.87 -59.97
CA VAL A 462 45.19 51.67 -59.11
C VAL A 462 46.38 50.71 -59.31
N PRO A 463 46.74 49.86 -58.32
CA PRO A 463 46.49 48.42 -58.51
C PRO A 463 46.06 47.63 -57.25
N GLU A 464 45.44 46.48 -57.58
CA GLU A 464 44.96 45.34 -56.80
C GLU A 464 45.90 44.76 -55.73
N SER A 465 45.31 44.21 -54.65
CA SER A 465 45.27 42.75 -54.47
C SER A 465 44.40 42.38 -53.26
N ASN A 466 43.23 41.80 -53.54
CA ASN A 466 42.40 41.12 -52.57
C ASN A 466 41.98 39.78 -53.20
N THR A 467 42.45 38.69 -52.61
CA THR A 467 41.98 37.30 -52.74
C THR A 467 42.11 36.71 -51.33
N THR A 468 41.21 35.92 -50.76
CA THR A 468 40.16 35.01 -51.25
C THR A 468 39.22 34.69 -50.08
N SER A 469 37.91 34.59 -50.32
CA SER A 469 37.10 33.38 -50.00
C SER A 469 35.61 33.65 -50.23
N THR A 470 35.15 33.21 -51.40
CA THR A 470 33.93 32.45 -51.70
C THR A 470 32.57 32.84 -51.08
N THR A 471 31.73 33.22 -52.04
CA THR A 471 30.28 33.31 -52.16
C THR A 471 29.50 32.02 -51.99
N GLY A 472 28.22 32.20 -51.62
CA GLY A 472 27.09 31.32 -51.90
C GLY A 472 25.98 31.57 -50.87
N GLY A 473 24.74 31.93 -51.18
CA GLY A 473 24.06 32.25 -52.42
C GLY A 473 22.69 32.80 -52.03
N THR A 474 22.19 33.77 -52.81
CA THR A 474 20.87 34.36 -52.68
C THR A 474 19.81 33.36 -53.16
N GLY A 475 18.79 33.09 -52.35
CA GLY A 475 17.67 32.21 -52.69
C GLY A 475 16.35 32.80 -52.24
N ASN A 476 15.62 33.36 -53.21
CA ASN A 476 14.29 33.93 -53.08
C ASN A 476 13.28 32.94 -52.50
N GLY A 477 12.36 33.47 -51.68
CA GLY A 477 11.28 32.74 -51.04
C GLY A 477 10.33 32.06 -52.01
N GLY A 478 10.10 30.78 -51.77
CA GLY A 478 8.92 30.03 -52.18
C GLY A 478 8.31 29.41 -50.92
N PHE A 479 7.12 29.85 -50.55
CA PHE A 479 6.35 29.32 -49.42
C PHE A 479 5.99 27.86 -49.69
N PRO A 480 6.46 26.89 -48.90
CA PRO A 480 6.16 25.50 -49.17
C PRO A 480 4.82 25.19 -48.49
N TRP A 481 3.83 24.76 -49.27
CA TRP A 481 2.41 24.53 -48.96
C TRP A 481 2.14 23.30 -48.06
N TRP A 482 3.18 22.62 -47.57
CA TRP A 482 3.06 21.41 -46.77
C TRP A 482 2.68 21.57 -45.28
N PRO A 483 2.91 22.71 -44.56
CA PRO A 483 2.48 22.82 -43.17
C PRO A 483 0.95 22.92 -43.04
N VAL A 484 0.24 23.41 -44.07
CA VAL A 484 -1.23 23.44 -44.11
C VAL A 484 -1.80 22.03 -44.24
N VAL A 485 -1.16 21.16 -45.04
CA VAL A 485 -1.58 19.76 -45.24
C VAL A 485 -1.36 18.93 -43.97
N VAL A 486 -0.25 19.13 -43.26
CA VAL A 486 0.03 18.43 -41.99
C VAL A 486 -0.96 18.84 -40.91
N ILE A 487 -1.33 20.12 -40.81
CA ILE A 487 -2.36 20.59 -39.87
C ILE A 487 -3.74 20.00 -40.23
N LEU A 488 -4.08 19.92 -41.52
CA LEU A 488 -5.34 19.30 -41.97
C LEU A 488 -5.42 17.81 -41.64
N ILE A 489 -4.32 17.06 -41.75
CA ILE A 489 -4.25 15.65 -41.38
C ILE A 489 -4.37 15.48 -39.86
N ILE A 490 -3.70 16.32 -39.05
CA ILE A 490 -3.83 16.28 -37.59
C ILE A 490 -5.26 16.60 -37.15
N VAL A 491 -5.92 17.57 -37.78
CA VAL A 491 -7.32 17.93 -37.50
C VAL A 491 -8.27 16.82 -37.97
N ALA A 492 -8.01 16.17 -39.10
CA ALA A 492 -8.82 15.04 -39.57
C ALA A 492 -8.68 13.82 -38.65
N VAL A 493 -7.46 13.50 -38.20
CA VAL A 493 -7.22 12.42 -37.23
C VAL A 493 -7.85 12.75 -35.88
N ALA A 494 -7.75 14.00 -35.42
CA ALA A 494 -8.41 14.46 -34.19
C ALA A 494 -9.95 14.39 -34.30
N LEU A 495 -10.53 14.74 -35.45
CA LEU A 495 -11.98 14.65 -35.70
C LEU A 495 -12.45 13.19 -35.74
N VAL A 496 -11.69 12.28 -36.36
CA VAL A 496 -12.01 10.85 -36.37
C VAL A 496 -11.91 10.26 -34.96
N PHE A 497 -10.88 10.61 -34.19
CA PHE A 497 -10.75 10.17 -32.80
C PHE A 497 -11.86 10.74 -31.90
N TYR A 498 -12.27 11.99 -32.14
CA TYR A 498 -13.36 12.64 -31.42
C TYR A 498 -14.74 12.02 -31.73
N TYR A 499 -14.98 11.62 -32.98
CA TYR A 499 -16.24 10.96 -33.37
C TYR A 499 -16.29 9.47 -32.98
N GLN A 500 -15.16 8.75 -33.00
CA GLN A 500 -15.10 7.35 -32.57
C GLN A 500 -15.21 7.18 -31.05
N ASN A 501 -14.74 8.16 -30.27
CA ASN A 501 -14.84 8.15 -28.80
C ASN A 501 -16.07 8.87 -28.25
N GLN A 502 -17.11 9.12 -29.06
CA GLN A 502 -18.37 9.58 -28.48
C GLN A 502 -19.02 8.46 -27.67
N PRO A 503 -19.19 8.62 -26.35
CA PRO A 503 -19.90 7.63 -25.54
C PRO A 503 -21.34 7.54 -26.05
N LYS A 504 -21.74 6.34 -26.49
CA LYS A 504 -23.14 6.02 -26.80
C LYS A 504 -24.02 6.54 -25.66
N LYS A 505 -24.94 7.46 -25.96
CA LYS A 505 -25.87 8.08 -25.00
C LYS A 505 -26.62 6.99 -24.24
N ARG A 506 -26.14 6.65 -23.04
CA ARG A 506 -26.94 5.93 -22.04
C ARG A 506 -28.07 6.85 -21.62
N ARG A 507 -29.31 6.34 -21.63
CA ARG A 507 -30.49 7.02 -21.09
C ARG A 507 -30.18 7.52 -19.68
N THR A 508 -30.15 8.83 -19.51
CA THR A 508 -30.06 9.50 -18.21
C THR A 508 -31.38 9.26 -17.47
N ARG A 509 -31.33 8.43 -16.42
CA ARG A 509 -32.42 8.33 -15.44
C ARG A 509 -32.53 9.68 -14.73
N LYS A 510 -33.76 10.19 -14.56
CA LYS A 510 -34.02 11.45 -13.84
C LYS A 510 -33.33 11.42 -12.47
N ALA A 511 -32.54 12.45 -12.17
CA ALA A 511 -31.91 12.61 -10.87
C ALA A 511 -32.99 12.72 -9.77
N PRO A 512 -32.76 12.12 -8.58
CA PRO A 512 -33.67 12.31 -7.45
C PRO A 512 -33.67 13.79 -7.03
N LYS A 513 -34.87 14.30 -6.69
CA LYS A 513 -35.06 15.67 -6.21
C LYS A 513 -34.10 15.95 -5.05
N ARG A 514 -33.35 17.06 -5.15
CA ARG A 514 -32.47 17.59 -4.11
C ARG A 514 -33.22 17.65 -2.77
N ARG A 515 -32.69 17.00 -1.74
CA ARG A 515 -33.12 17.26 -0.36
C ARG A 515 -32.57 18.64 0.04
N SER A 516 -33.45 19.47 0.58
CA SER A 516 -33.10 20.76 1.17
C SER A 516 -31.99 20.59 2.23
N PRO A 517 -31.06 21.55 2.37
CA PRO A 517 -29.98 21.51 3.34
C PRO A 517 -30.47 21.71 4.79
N LEU A 518 -31.77 21.93 5.01
CA LEU A 518 -32.41 21.86 6.33
C LEU A 518 -33.44 20.73 6.36
N GLY A 519 -32.96 19.51 6.17
CA GLY A 519 -33.73 18.30 6.45
C GLY A 519 -33.88 18.13 7.96
N ARG A 520 -34.99 18.60 8.53
CA ARG A 520 -35.41 18.22 9.89
C ARG A 520 -35.39 16.70 10.01
N PHE A 521 -34.52 16.18 10.88
CA PHE A 521 -34.54 14.77 11.27
C PHE A 521 -35.93 14.43 11.79
N LYS A 522 -36.70 13.67 11.01
CA LYS A 522 -37.89 13.00 11.52
C LYS A 522 -37.38 11.87 12.41
N ARG A 523 -37.51 12.02 13.72
CA ARG A 523 -37.16 10.96 14.68
C ARG A 523 -37.92 9.69 14.29
N PRO A 524 -37.26 8.52 14.26
CA PRO A 524 -37.95 7.25 14.03
C PRO A 524 -39.03 7.06 15.10
N LYS A 525 -40.20 6.57 14.69
CA LYS A 525 -41.27 6.26 15.64
C LYS A 525 -40.79 5.15 16.59
N PRO A 526 -41.04 5.26 17.90
CA PRO A 526 -40.71 4.19 18.83
C PRO A 526 -41.47 2.91 18.43
N PRO A 527 -40.84 1.72 18.60
CA PRO A 527 -41.49 0.46 18.29
C PRO A 527 -42.73 0.29 19.18
N LYS A 528 -43.86 -0.04 18.55
CA LYS A 528 -45.04 -0.51 19.28
C LYS A 528 -44.79 -1.97 19.67
N PHE A 529 -44.66 -2.22 20.97
CA PHE A 529 -44.75 -3.57 21.50
C PHE A 529 -46.21 -4.03 21.40
N HIS A 530 -46.44 -5.10 20.64
CA HIS A 530 -47.68 -5.86 20.74
C HIS A 530 -47.50 -6.86 21.87
N GLU A 531 -48.13 -6.56 23.01
CA GLU A 531 -48.28 -7.52 24.09
C GLU A 531 -49.13 -8.68 23.56
N ARG A 532 -48.56 -9.88 23.52
CA ARG A 532 -49.33 -11.12 23.32
C ARG A 532 -49.75 -11.58 24.70
N ASP A 533 -51.06 -11.63 24.94
CA ASP A 533 -51.72 -12.14 26.15
C ASP A 533 -51.56 -13.66 26.35
N SER A 534 -50.39 -14.22 26.04
CA SER A 534 -50.15 -15.67 26.05
C SER A 534 -48.98 -16.08 26.95
N LEU A 535 -48.78 -15.40 28.07
CA LEU A 535 -47.89 -15.88 29.13
C LEU A 535 -48.67 -16.05 30.45
N PRO A 536 -48.60 -17.23 31.09
CA PRO A 536 -49.33 -17.50 32.32
C PRO A 536 -48.70 -16.70 33.47
N LYS A 537 -49.54 -15.97 34.20
CA LYS A 537 -49.17 -15.31 35.45
C LYS A 537 -48.79 -16.38 36.47
N LYS A 538 -47.55 -16.33 36.97
CA LYS A 538 -47.13 -17.13 38.14
C LYS A 538 -47.96 -16.71 39.36
N LYS A 539 -48.47 -17.70 40.08
CA LYS A 539 -49.02 -17.56 41.44
C LYS A 539 -47.89 -17.28 42.44
#